data_AF-A0A8C5M814-F1
#
_entry.id   AF-A0A8C5M814-F1
#
_cell.length_a   1.000
_cell.length_b   1.000
_cell.length_c   1.000
_cell.angle_alpha   90.00
_cell.angle_beta   90.00
_cell.angle_gamma   90.00
#
_symmetry.space_group_name_H-M   'P 1'
#
loop_
_entity.id
_entity.type
_entity.pdbx_description
1 polymer ?
#
loop_
_entity_poly.entity_id
_entity_poly.type
_entity_poly.pdbx_seq_one_letter_code
_entity_poly.pdbx_strand_id
1 'polypeptide(L)' 'MRNVGKISSCCTRVSANKIKETVVEFLIQKEDLPCVEAVIFITENGKIHCSRPNLPWVAHKMKEIM' A
#
# COMPACT_ATOMS: atom_id res chain seq x y z
N MET A 1 -11.99 -21.80 -13.49
CA MET A 1 -11.81 -21.55 -12.05
C MET A 1 -10.32 -21.31 -11.82
N ARG A 2 -9.90 -20.05 -11.64
CA ARG A 2 -8.47 -19.76 -11.42
C ARG A 2 -8.12 -20.13 -9.98
N ASN A 3 -7.34 -21.19 -9.81
CA ASN A 3 -6.59 -21.45 -8.58
C ASN A 3 -5.58 -20.32 -8.39
N VAL A 4 -6.03 -19.24 -7.77
CA VAL A 4 -5.15 -18.19 -7.27
C VAL A 4 -4.69 -18.69 -5.90
N GLY A 5 -3.49 -19.27 -5.84
CA GLY A 5 -2.85 -19.54 -4.55
C GLY A 5 -2.90 -18.25 -3.74
N LYS A 6 -3.52 -18.30 -2.56
CA LYS A 6 -3.73 -17.19 -1.61
C LYS A 6 -2.98 -15.92 -2.02
N ILE A 7 -3.60 -15.03 -2.80
CA ILE A 7 -3.19 -13.63 -2.76
C ILE A 7 -3.43 -13.26 -1.30
N SER A 8 -2.36 -13.05 -0.54
CA SER A 8 -2.51 -12.43 0.77
C SER A 8 -3.24 -11.13 0.51
N SER A 9 -4.47 -11.02 0.98
CA SER A 9 -5.35 -9.85 0.78
C SER A 9 -4.81 -8.58 1.45
N CYS A 10 -3.61 -8.64 2.02
CA CYS A 10 -2.99 -7.63 2.84
C CYS A 10 -1.47 -7.56 2.57
N CYS A 11 -0.87 -6.44 2.92
CA CYS A 11 0.57 -6.26 2.92
C CYS A 11 1.22 -7.06 4.05
N THR A 12 2.13 -7.98 3.72
CA THR A 12 2.97 -8.70 4.69
C THR A 12 4.38 -8.09 4.80
N ARG A 13 4.70 -7.14 3.91
CA ARG A 13 5.94 -6.35 3.88
C ARG A 13 5.62 -4.94 3.39
N VAL A 14 6.47 -3.99 3.76
CA VAL A 14 6.36 -2.59 3.34
C VAL A 14 7.65 -2.09 2.71
N SER A 15 7.51 -1.17 1.77
CA SER A 15 8.61 -0.48 1.09
C SER A 15 8.87 0.89 1.71
N ALA A 16 10.14 1.29 1.72
CA ALA A 16 10.54 2.66 2.04
C ALA A 16 10.69 3.57 0.81
N ASN A 17 10.67 2.98 -0.39
CA ASN A 17 10.90 3.68 -1.64
C ASN A 17 9.69 4.56 -2.01
N LYS A 18 9.97 5.78 -2.47
CA LYS A 18 8.94 6.68 -3.02
C LYS A 18 8.31 6.06 -4.26
N ILE A 19 6.99 6.21 -4.39
CA ILE A 19 6.25 5.82 -5.58
C ILE A 19 6.44 6.90 -6.65
N LYS A 20 6.87 6.49 -7.84
CA LYS A 20 7.06 7.37 -9.00
C LYS A 20 5.80 7.45 -9.89
N GLU A 21 4.91 6.48 -9.75
CA GLU A 21 3.65 6.38 -10.49
C GLU A 21 2.59 7.32 -9.90
N THR A 22 1.61 7.71 -10.71
CA THR A 22 0.45 8.47 -10.25
C THR A 22 -0.42 7.59 -9.36
N VAL A 23 -0.59 8.01 -8.10
CA VAL A 23 -1.44 7.36 -7.11
C VAL A 23 -2.80 8.05 -7.11
N VAL A 24 -3.88 7.26 -7.14
CA VAL A 24 -5.27 7.75 -7.19
C VAL A 24 -6.02 7.50 -5.90
N GLU A 25 -5.60 6.52 -5.10
CA GLU A 25 -6.28 6.14 -3.87
C GLU A 25 -5.27 5.59 -2.85
N PHE A 26 -5.63 5.66 -1.56
CA PHE A 26 -4.91 4.96 -0.52
C PHE A 26 -5.84 4.29 0.49
N LEU A 27 -5.35 3.22 1.11
CA LEU A 27 -5.99 2.53 2.23
C LEU A 27 -4.99 2.42 3.39
N ILE A 28 -5.49 2.48 4.62
CA ILE A 28 -4.68 2.23 5.82
C ILE A 28 -4.96 0.81 6.29
N GLN A 29 -3.92 -0.01 6.33
CA GLN A 29 -3.96 -1.36 6.84
C GLN A 29 -3.40 -1.39 8.26
N LYS A 30 -4.21 -1.86 9.21
CA LYS A 30 -3.75 -2.17 10.57
C LYS A 30 -3.04 -3.52 10.60
N GLU A 31 -2.10 -3.68 11.53
CA GLU A 31 -1.44 -4.96 11.75
C GLU A 31 -2.43 -6.03 12.21
N ASP A 32 -2.37 -7.20 11.57
CA ASP A 32 -3.11 -8.43 11.91
C ASP A 32 -2.38 -9.61 11.29
N LEU A 33 -1.51 -10.28 12.06
CA LEU A 33 -0.51 -11.21 11.51
C LEU A 33 -1.15 -12.28 10.62
N PRO A 34 -0.64 -12.49 9.38
CA PRO A 34 0.68 -12.08 8.88
C PRO A 34 0.73 -10.66 8.26
N CYS A 35 -0.35 -9.90 8.28
CA CYS A 35 -0.43 -8.56 7.77
C CYS A 35 0.32 -7.59 8.70
N VAL A 36 1.17 -6.74 8.13
CA VAL A 36 1.89 -5.70 8.87
C VAL A 36 1.18 -4.36 8.75
N GLU A 37 1.47 -3.42 9.65
CA GLU A 37 0.98 -2.04 9.49
C GLU A 37 1.48 -1.43 8.17
N ALA A 38 0.57 -0.92 7.33
CA ALA A 38 0.91 -0.40 6.00
C ALA A 38 -0.03 0.72 5.53
N VAL A 39 0.50 1.64 4.73
CA VAL A 39 -0.30 2.49 3.85
C VAL A 39 -0.25 1.88 2.45
N ILE A 40 -1.39 1.48 1.94
CA ILE A 40 -1.55 0.84 0.63
C ILE A 40 -1.91 1.93 -0.36
N PHE A 41 -1.02 2.22 -1.31
CA PHE A 41 -1.32 3.15 -2.40
C PHE A 41 -1.75 2.38 -3.65
N ILE A 42 -2.80 2.85 -4.31
CA ILE A 42 -3.33 2.31 -5.56
C ILE A 42 -3.03 3.33 -6.66
N THR A 43 -2.34 2.88 -7.70
CA THR A 43 -2.02 3.70 -8.87
C THR A 43 -3.13 3.68 -9.90
N GLU A 44 -3.10 4.62 -10.83
CA GLU A 44 -4.09 4.73 -11.93
C GLU A 44 -4.19 3.44 -12.78
N ASN A 45 -3.08 2.70 -12.93
CA ASN A 45 -3.05 1.41 -13.62
C ASN A 45 -3.45 0.21 -12.73
N GLY A 46 -3.92 0.45 -11.51
CA GLY A 46 -4.38 -0.58 -10.57
C GLY A 46 -3.27 -1.33 -9.84
N LYS A 47 -2.01 -0.88 -9.87
CA LYS A 47 -0.95 -1.48 -9.05
C LYS A 47 -1.09 -1.07 -7.60
N ILE A 48 -0.70 -2.00 -6.73
CA ILE A 48 -0.75 -1.85 -5.29
C ILE A 48 0.68 -1.69 -4.74
N HIS A 49 0.91 -0.64 -3.95
CA HIS A 49 2.16 -0.39 -3.26
C HIS A 49 1.97 -0.35 -1.74
N CYS A 50 2.54 -1.34 -1.04
CA CYS A 50 2.63 -1.38 0.42
C CYS A 50 3.74 -0.46 0.92
N SER A 51 3.39 0.66 1.56
CA SER A 51 4.33 1.68 2.01
C SER A 51 4.41 1.75 3.53
N ARG A 52 5.62 2.03 4.03
CA ARG A 52 5.89 2.10 5.46
C ARG A 52 5.25 3.37 6.08
N PRO A 53 4.28 3.27 7.00
CA PRO A 53 3.48 4.40 7.44
C PRO A 53 4.28 5.55 8.08
N ASN A 54 5.37 5.23 8.78
CA ASN A 54 6.14 6.21 9.55
C ASN A 54 7.12 7.06 8.74
N LEU A 55 7.11 6.96 7.39
CA LEU A 55 7.98 7.76 6.54
C LEU A 55 7.32 9.11 6.18
N PRO A 56 8.03 10.24 6.29
CA PRO A 56 7.44 11.56 6.02
C PRO A 56 6.79 11.66 4.64
N TRP A 57 7.39 11.07 3.61
CA TRP A 57 6.85 11.13 2.25
C TRP A 57 5.51 10.41 2.09
N VAL A 58 5.23 9.38 2.92
CA VAL A 58 3.95 8.66 2.90
C VAL A 58 2.84 9.58 3.40
N ALA A 59 3.06 10.27 4.51
CA ALA A 59 2.13 11.25 5.04
C ALA A 59 1.91 12.42 4.05
N HIS A 60 2.98 12.90 3.39
CA HIS A 60 2.83 13.91 2.34
C HIS A 60 1.99 13.40 1.16
N LYS A 61 2.24 12.17 0.69
CA LYS A 61 1.48 11.59 -0.42
C LYS A 61 0.00 11.40 -0.08
N MET A 62 -0.33 10.96 1.14
CA MET A 62 -1.72 10.86 1.60
C MET A 62 -2.43 12.23 1.56
N LYS A 63 -1.74 13.30 1.98
CA LYS A 63 -2.28 14.67 1.93
C LYS A 63 -2.48 15.21 0.51
N GLU A 64 -1.75 14.72 -0.48
CA GLU A 64 -1.94 15.10 -1.89
C GLU A 64 -3.17 14.42 -2.51
N ILE A 65 -3.64 13.32 -1.94
CA ILE A 65 -4.79 12.53 -2.43
C ILE A 65 -6.09 12.96 -1.75
N MET A 66 -6.02 13.48 -0.52
CA MET A 66 -7.14 14.09 0.20
C MET A 66 -7.55 15.44 -0.39
#